data_AF-A0A561TVB7-F1
#
_entry.id   AF-A0A561TVB7-F1
#
_cell.length_a   1.000
_cell.length_b   1.000
_cell.length_c   1.000
_cell.angle_alpha   90.00
_cell.angle_beta   90.00
_cell.angle_gamma   90.00
#
_symmetry.space_group_name_H-M   'P 1'
#
loop_
_entity.id
_entity.type
_entity.pdbx_description
1 polymer ?
#
loop_
_entity_poly.entity_id
_entity_poly.type
_entity_poly.pdbx_seq_one_letter_code
_entity_poly.pdbx_strand_id
1 'polypeptide(L)'
;MDATRAEIARHLTERFSLVPGLDVTPVPDGVVPSWYGLTLTYRPNKLGGLPIERFHQALLAEGAVEFDRPGSTRPLHELPLYQHPDLLFPGRPHHHRKYQPGAFPVAEHAYQHTIKLPAWHREQDLALAERYIRAAVKVSEHHKELL
;
A
#
# COMPACT_ATOMS: atom_id res chain seq x y z
N MET A 1 22.79 16.16 -10.11
CA MET A 1 21.52 16.86 -9.77
C MET A 1 20.91 15.98 -8.71
N ASP A 2 20.76 16.48 -7.49
CA ASP A 2 20.26 15.69 -6.37
C ASP A 2 18.83 15.22 -6.70
N ALA A 3 18.63 13.90 -6.77
CA ALA A 3 17.30 13.38 -7.09
C ALA A 3 16.33 13.73 -5.97
N THR A 4 15.29 14.51 -6.32
CA THR A 4 14.28 14.90 -5.33
C THR A 4 13.35 13.73 -5.00
N ARG A 5 12.68 13.79 -3.84
CA ARG A 5 11.61 12.84 -3.47
C ARG A 5 10.57 12.67 -4.60
N ALA A 6 10.26 13.75 -5.31
CA ALA A 6 9.33 13.73 -6.42
C ALA A 6 9.86 12.92 -7.61
N GLU A 7 11.15 13.00 -7.92
CA GLU A 7 11.77 12.23 -9.00
C GLU A 7 11.81 10.73 -8.70
N ILE A 8 12.19 10.35 -7.48
CA ILE A 8 12.21 8.94 -7.06
C ILE A 8 10.78 8.38 -7.05
N ALA A 9 9.81 9.14 -6.53
CA ALA A 9 8.43 8.72 -6.54
C ALA A 9 7.89 8.56 -7.97
N ARG A 10 8.15 9.53 -8.87
CA ARG A 10 7.77 9.45 -10.28
C ARG A 10 8.35 8.20 -10.94
N HIS A 11 9.65 7.95 -10.72
CA HIS A 11 10.33 6.77 -11.25
C HIS A 11 9.71 5.47 -10.75
N LEU A 12 9.47 5.35 -9.44
CA LEU A 12 8.80 4.18 -8.86
C LEU A 12 7.38 4.01 -9.42
N THR A 13 6.59 5.08 -9.53
CA THR A 13 5.23 5.02 -10.07
C THR A 13 5.21 4.58 -11.53
N GLU A 14 6.14 5.06 -12.35
CA GLU A 14 6.27 4.66 -13.75
C GLU A 14 6.68 3.19 -13.90
N ARG A 15 7.57 2.71 -13.02
CA ARG A 15 8.05 1.33 -13.08
C ARG A 15 7.06 0.32 -12.50
N PHE A 16 6.40 0.65 -11.38
CA PHE A 16 5.41 -0.24 -10.78
C PHE A 16 4.12 -0.33 -11.60
N SER A 17 3.73 0.69 -12.35
CA SER A 17 2.56 0.62 -13.25
C SER A 17 2.72 -0.42 -14.38
N LEU A 18 3.94 -0.86 -14.65
CA LEU A 18 4.26 -1.90 -15.62
C LEU A 18 4.33 -3.31 -15.00
N VAL A 19 4.27 -3.45 -13.67
CA VAL A 19 4.35 -4.74 -12.99
C VAL A 19 2.97 -5.37 -12.90
N PRO A 20 2.73 -6.55 -13.50
CA PRO A 20 1.46 -7.24 -13.35
C PRO A 20 1.08 -7.44 -11.87
N GLY A 21 -0.18 -7.17 -11.54
CA GLY A 21 -0.63 -7.28 -10.15
C GLY A 21 -0.41 -6.04 -9.30
N LEU A 22 0.21 -4.97 -9.81
CA LEU A 22 0.34 -3.69 -9.12
C LEU A 22 -0.27 -2.55 -9.95
N ASP A 23 -1.14 -1.78 -9.33
CA ASP A 23 -1.66 -0.53 -9.87
C ASP A 23 -1.14 0.65 -9.06
N VAL A 24 -0.91 1.75 -9.75
CA VAL A 24 -0.53 3.04 -9.16
C VAL A 24 -1.69 4.01 -9.34
N THR A 25 -2.04 4.76 -8.29
CA THR A 25 -3.02 5.84 -8.40
C THR A 25 -2.45 6.97 -9.24
N PRO A 26 -3.11 7.38 -10.34
CA PRO A 26 -2.62 8.46 -11.17
C PRO A 26 -2.63 9.79 -10.41
N VAL A 27 -1.57 10.57 -10.60
CA VAL A 27 -1.50 11.95 -10.11
C VAL A 27 -2.13 12.85 -11.16
N PRO A 28 -3.16 13.66 -10.83
CA PRO A 28 -3.78 14.55 -11.81
C PRO A 28 -2.82 15.60 -12.35
N ASP A 29 -3.08 16.06 -13.58
CA ASP A 29 -2.27 17.11 -14.21
C ASP A 29 -2.25 18.39 -13.36
N GLY A 30 -1.07 19.02 -13.26
CA GLY A 30 -0.87 20.23 -12.47
C GLY A 30 -0.81 20.02 -10.95
N VAL A 31 -0.91 18.78 -10.46
CA VAL A 31 -0.77 18.46 -9.03
C VAL A 31 0.67 18.08 -8.71
N VAL A 32 1.24 18.72 -7.68
CA VAL A 32 2.53 18.35 -7.10
C VAL A 32 2.27 17.56 -5.80
N PRO A 33 2.45 16.23 -5.80
CA PRO A 33 2.16 15.41 -4.63
C PRO A 33 3.24 15.57 -3.56
N SER A 34 2.81 15.60 -2.30
CA SER A 34 3.70 15.42 -1.15
C SER A 34 3.65 13.97 -0.70
N TRP A 35 4.77 13.25 -0.84
CA TRP A 35 4.83 11.82 -0.58
C TRP A 35 5.18 11.54 0.89
N TYR A 36 4.19 11.10 1.66
CA TYR A 36 4.40 10.50 2.98
C TYR A 36 4.82 9.02 2.87
N GLY A 37 4.25 8.32 1.89
CA GLY A 37 4.61 6.97 1.46
C GLY A 37 4.07 6.74 0.05
N LEU A 38 4.62 5.75 -0.64
CA LEU A 38 4.15 5.33 -1.95
C LEU A 38 3.17 4.18 -1.79
N THR A 39 1.90 4.41 -2.14
CA THR A 39 0.84 3.41 -2.06
C THR A 39 0.60 2.77 -3.41
N LEU A 40 0.50 1.44 -3.44
CA LEU A 40 0.17 0.63 -4.61
C LEU A 40 -1.09 -0.19 -4.31
N THR A 41 -1.92 -0.41 -5.32
CA THR A 41 -3.08 -1.30 -5.22
C THR A 41 -2.73 -2.65 -5.84
N TYR A 42 -2.78 -3.71 -5.05
CA TYR A 42 -2.56 -5.08 -5.49
C TYR A 42 -3.77 -5.63 -6.24
N ARG A 43 -3.52 -6.32 -7.35
CA ARG A 43 -4.54 -6.89 -8.25
C ARG A 43 -4.38 -8.41 -8.36
N PRO A 44 -5.00 -9.19 -7.46
CA PRO A 44 -4.82 -10.65 -7.45
C PRO A 44 -5.26 -11.31 -8.76
N ASN A 45 -6.29 -10.78 -9.43
CA ASN A 45 -6.78 -11.27 -10.71
C ASN A 45 -5.75 -11.18 -11.85
N LYS A 46 -4.75 -10.30 -11.74
CA LYS A 46 -3.65 -10.21 -12.72
C LYS A 46 -2.57 -11.27 -12.50
N LEU A 47 -2.58 -11.93 -11.33
CA LEU A 47 -1.62 -12.94 -10.91
C LEU A 47 -2.31 -14.27 -10.56
N GLY A 48 -3.35 -14.65 -11.31
CA GLY A 48 -4.02 -15.94 -11.15
C GLY A 48 -4.77 -16.13 -9.83
N GLY A 49 -5.07 -15.06 -9.09
CA GLY A 49 -5.72 -15.13 -7.78
C GLY A 49 -4.75 -15.23 -6.60
N LEU A 50 -3.44 -15.02 -6.81
CA LEU A 50 -2.43 -15.06 -5.74
C LEU A 50 -2.83 -14.13 -4.58
N PRO A 51 -2.97 -14.63 -3.33
CA PRO A 51 -3.26 -13.78 -2.18
C PRO A 51 -2.16 -12.75 -1.93
N ILE A 52 -2.54 -11.52 -1.56
CA ILE A 52 -1.59 -10.43 -1.27
C ILE A 52 -0.62 -10.79 -0.15
N GLU A 53 -1.04 -11.62 0.81
CA GLU A 53 -0.20 -12.13 1.89
C GLU A 53 0.98 -12.91 1.32
N ARG A 54 0.74 -13.81 0.34
CA ARG A 54 1.81 -14.61 -0.28
C ARG A 54 2.70 -13.76 -1.17
N PHE A 55 2.11 -12.84 -1.94
CA PHE A 55 2.87 -11.87 -2.73
C PHE A 55 3.80 -11.02 -1.84
N HIS A 56 3.29 -10.51 -0.72
CA HIS A 56 4.08 -9.74 0.26
C HIS A 56 5.20 -10.58 0.85
N GLN A 57 4.93 -11.81 1.30
CA GLN A 57 5.98 -12.69 1.82
C GLN A 57 7.08 -12.99 0.80
N ALA A 58 6.72 -13.15 -0.48
CA ALA A 58 7.71 -13.33 -1.54
C ALA A 58 8.57 -12.07 -1.76
N LEU A 59 7.99 -10.86 -1.69
CA LEU A 59 8.76 -9.61 -1.72
C LEU A 59 9.76 -9.54 -0.56
N LEU A 60 9.34 -9.91 0.65
CA LEU A 60 10.23 -9.95 1.82
C LEU A 60 11.36 -10.96 1.63
N ALA A 61 11.07 -12.13 1.03
CA ALA A 61 12.08 -13.15 0.73
C ALA A 61 13.13 -12.68 -0.31
N GLU A 62 12.75 -11.79 -1.23
CA GLU A 62 13.68 -11.12 -2.15
C GLU A 62 14.49 -9.97 -1.49
N GLY A 63 14.33 -9.77 -0.18
CA GLY A 63 15.00 -8.73 0.59
C GLY A 63 14.36 -7.35 0.47
N ALA A 64 13.16 -7.24 -0.12
CA ALA A 64 12.41 -6.00 -0.23
C ALA A 64 11.57 -5.74 1.05
N VAL A 65 12.26 -5.69 2.19
CA VAL A 65 11.67 -5.71 3.54
C VAL A 65 10.90 -4.44 3.93
N GLU A 66 11.09 -3.34 3.20
CA GLU A 66 10.35 -2.09 3.40
C GLU A 66 8.96 -2.09 2.73
N PHE A 67 8.62 -3.12 1.92
CA PHE A 67 7.23 -3.31 1.52
C PHE A 67 6.38 -3.60 2.75
N ASP A 68 5.37 -2.77 2.99
CA ASP A 68 4.49 -2.88 4.14
C ASP A 68 3.03 -3.05 3.72
N ARG A 69 2.28 -3.81 4.52
CA ARG A 69 0.82 -3.85 4.46
C ARG A 69 0.30 -2.95 5.57
N PRO A 70 -0.30 -1.79 5.23
CA PRO A 70 -0.47 -0.73 6.20
C PRO A 70 -1.49 -1.09 7.29
N GLY A 71 -1.01 -1.47 8.48
CA GLY A 71 -1.86 -1.58 9.66
C GLY A 71 -2.50 -0.25 10.06
N SER A 72 -1.84 0.87 9.77
CA SER A 72 -2.28 2.23 10.10
C SER A 72 -3.41 2.77 9.23
N THR A 73 -3.68 2.18 8.06
CA THR A 73 -4.77 2.59 7.17
C THR A 73 -5.92 1.57 7.15
N ARG A 74 -6.02 0.74 8.20
CA ARG A 74 -7.19 -0.12 8.45
C ARG A 74 -8.47 0.74 8.53
N PRO A 75 -9.62 0.24 8.04
CA PRO A 75 -10.91 0.88 8.26
C PRO A 75 -11.15 1.13 9.76
N LEU A 76 -11.18 2.40 10.15
CA LEU A 76 -11.27 2.79 11.57
C LEU A 76 -12.53 2.25 12.23
N HIS A 77 -13.61 2.08 11.46
CA HIS A 77 -14.85 1.53 11.96
C HIS A 77 -14.70 0.09 12.48
N GLU A 78 -13.69 -0.67 12.10
CA GLU A 78 -13.47 -2.02 12.66
C GLU A 78 -12.74 -1.99 14.01
N LEU A 79 -12.17 -0.85 14.40
CA LEU A 79 -11.36 -0.75 15.61
C LEU A 79 -12.23 -0.60 16.85
N PRO A 80 -11.93 -1.32 17.96
CA PRO A 80 -12.71 -1.25 19.19
C PRO A 80 -12.92 0.17 19.70
N LEU A 81 -11.91 1.03 19.57
CA LEU A 81 -11.99 2.44 20.00
C LEU A 81 -13.09 3.22 19.28
N TYR A 82 -13.36 2.92 18.01
CA TYR A 82 -14.39 3.60 17.21
C TYR A 82 -15.77 2.93 17.37
N GLN A 83 -15.82 1.70 17.84
CA GLN A 83 -17.06 0.97 18.17
C GLN A 83 -17.55 1.20 19.62
N HIS A 84 -16.59 1.45 20.52
CA HIS A 84 -16.78 1.58 21.96
C HIS A 84 -15.97 2.77 22.52
N PRO A 85 -16.25 4.02 22.09
CA PRO A 85 -15.53 5.20 22.57
C PRO A 85 -15.82 5.52 24.05
N ASP A 86 -16.85 4.92 24.63
CA ASP A 86 -17.26 5.07 26.03
C ASP A 86 -16.15 4.72 27.03
N LEU A 87 -15.23 3.83 26.65
CA LEU A 87 -14.05 3.50 27.44
C LEU A 87 -13.12 4.69 27.67
N LEU A 88 -13.05 5.63 26.71
CA LEU A 88 -12.22 6.84 26.83
C LEU A 88 -13.00 8.06 27.33
N PHE A 89 -14.32 8.08 27.14
CA PHE A 89 -15.16 9.24 27.44
C PHE A 89 -16.36 8.86 28.33
N PRO A 90 -16.11 8.42 29.57
CA PRO A 90 -17.18 8.02 30.48
C PRO A 90 -18.12 9.19 30.78
N GLY A 91 -19.43 8.93 30.78
CA GLY A 91 -20.46 9.89 31.19
C GLY A 91 -20.92 10.90 30.13
N ARG A 92 -20.39 10.86 28.90
CA ARG A 92 -20.98 11.62 27.79
C ARG A 92 -22.09 10.81 27.11
N PRO A 93 -23.31 11.39 26.94
CA PRO A 93 -24.36 10.75 26.14
C PRO A 93 -23.93 10.76 24.68
N HIS A 94 -23.51 9.59 24.18
CA HIS A 94 -23.03 9.46 22.81
C HIS A 94 -24.03 8.69 21.95
N HIS A 95 -24.77 9.43 21.12
CA HIS A 95 -25.41 8.89 19.91
C HIS A 95 -24.34 8.56 18.86
N HIS A 96 -23.43 7.64 19.18
CA HIS A 96 -22.39 7.21 18.25
C HIS A 96 -22.97 6.17 17.29
N ARG A 97 -22.75 6.40 16.00
CA ARG A 97 -23.20 5.48 14.95
C ARG A 97 -22.26 4.29 14.92
N LYS A 98 -22.79 3.10 15.21
CA LYS A 98 -22.06 1.84 15.03
C LYS A 98 -22.16 1.42 13.58
N TYR A 99 -21.00 1.22 12.96
CA TYR A 99 -20.92 0.71 11.59
C TYR A 99 -20.56 -0.77 11.66
N GLN A 100 -21.23 -1.59 10.87
CA GLN A 100 -20.90 -3.01 10.77
C GLN A 100 -19.82 -3.23 9.72
N PRO A 101 -19.07 -4.34 9.76
CA PRO A 101 -18.25 -4.76 8.62
C PRO A 101 -19.07 -4.74 7.33
N GLY A 102 -18.48 -4.24 6.24
CA GLY A 102 -19.18 -4.04 4.96
C GLY A 102 -19.92 -2.71 4.84
N ALA A 103 -19.93 -1.86 5.88
CA ALA A 103 -20.53 -0.53 5.80
C ALA A 103 -19.73 0.41 4.88
N PHE A 104 -18.45 0.14 4.64
CA PHE A 104 -17.57 0.95 3.80
C PHE A 104 -16.79 0.09 2.81
N PRO A 105 -17.47 -0.55 1.85
CA PRO A 105 -16.86 -1.59 1.01
C PRO A 105 -15.66 -1.11 0.21
N VAL A 106 -15.67 0.17 -0.23
CA VAL A 106 -14.53 0.75 -0.97
C VAL A 106 -13.30 0.93 -0.06
N ALA A 107 -13.49 1.40 1.17
CA ALA A 107 -12.40 1.60 2.12
C ALA A 107 -11.82 0.26 2.61
N GLU A 108 -12.69 -0.72 2.86
CA GLU A 108 -12.32 -2.08 3.23
C GLU A 108 -11.55 -2.76 2.10
N HIS A 109 -12.04 -2.66 0.87
CA HIS A 109 -11.35 -3.17 -0.31
C HIS A 109 -9.97 -2.51 -0.48
N ALA A 110 -9.90 -1.18 -0.37
CA ALA A 110 -8.64 -0.44 -0.49
C ALA A 110 -7.61 -0.96 0.54
N TYR A 111 -8.00 -1.09 1.82
CA TYR A 111 -7.13 -1.63 2.86
C TYR A 111 -6.63 -3.05 2.55
N GLN A 112 -7.54 -3.96 2.16
CA GLN A 112 -7.18 -5.35 1.88
C GLN A 112 -6.17 -5.50 0.74
N HIS A 113 -6.23 -4.60 -0.23
CA HIS A 113 -5.41 -4.62 -1.44
C HIS A 113 -4.26 -3.62 -1.43
N THR A 114 -4.03 -2.89 -0.34
CA THR A 114 -2.94 -1.92 -0.28
C THR A 114 -1.63 -2.59 0.09
N ILE A 115 -0.58 -2.27 -0.67
CA ILE A 115 0.82 -2.44 -0.28
C ILE A 115 1.52 -1.10 -0.45
N LYS A 116 2.48 -0.77 0.41
CA LYS A 116 3.17 0.52 0.36
C LYS A 116 4.68 0.40 0.54
N LEU A 117 5.37 1.47 0.16
CA LEU A 117 6.79 1.69 0.38
C LEU A 117 7.02 3.04 1.06
N PRO A 118 8.15 3.21 1.77
CA PRO A 118 8.57 4.52 2.25
C PRO A 118 8.86 5.47 1.08
N ALA A 119 8.69 6.77 1.32
CA ALA A 119 9.06 7.81 0.36
C ALA A 119 10.56 8.16 0.51
N TRP A 120 11.42 7.48 -0.26
CA TRP A 120 12.84 7.81 -0.36
C TRP A 120 13.07 9.18 -1.00
N HIS A 121 14.20 9.81 -0.68
CA HIS A 121 14.41 11.22 -1.02
C HIS A 121 15.87 11.61 -1.26
N ARG A 122 16.81 10.68 -1.19
CA ARG A 122 18.23 10.93 -1.44
C ARG A 122 18.63 10.32 -2.76
N GLU A 123 19.56 10.94 -3.48
CA GLU A 123 20.02 10.44 -4.78
C GLU A 123 20.54 8.99 -4.71
N GLN A 124 21.29 8.66 -3.65
CA GLN A 124 21.78 7.30 -3.42
C GLN A 124 20.66 6.26 -3.23
N ASP A 125 19.44 6.70 -2.86
CA ASP A 125 18.29 5.82 -2.69
C ASP A 125 17.73 5.34 -4.04
N LEU A 126 18.13 5.92 -5.17
CA LEU A 126 17.67 5.45 -6.49
C LEU A 126 18.12 4.01 -6.77
N ALA A 127 19.36 3.67 -6.41
CA ALA A 127 19.87 2.31 -6.53
C ALA A 127 19.11 1.33 -5.62
N LEU A 128 18.63 1.79 -4.46
CA LEU A 128 17.76 1.03 -3.58
C LEU A 128 16.37 0.84 -4.20
N ALA A 129 15.74 1.92 -4.67
CA ALA A 129 14.45 1.90 -5.37
C ALA A 129 14.45 0.92 -6.56
N GLU A 130 15.54 0.86 -7.31
CA GLU A 130 15.75 -0.10 -8.40
C GLU A 130 15.77 -1.57 -7.93
N ARG A 131 16.34 -1.86 -6.76
CA ARG A 131 16.28 -3.22 -6.17
C ARG A 131 14.85 -3.61 -5.82
N TYR A 132 14.07 -2.66 -5.31
CA TYR A 132 12.66 -2.86 -4.97
C TYR A 132 11.79 -3.12 -6.21
N ILE A 133 12.02 -2.37 -7.28
CA ILE A 133 11.38 -2.62 -8.58
C ILE A 133 11.71 -4.03 -9.08
N ARG A 134 12.99 -4.43 -9.06
CA ARG A 134 13.41 -5.77 -9.49
C ARG A 134 12.78 -6.90 -8.68
N ALA A 135 12.69 -6.73 -7.35
CA ALA A 135 12.00 -7.69 -6.49
C ALA A 135 10.52 -7.84 -6.89
N ALA A 136 9.81 -6.72 -7.09
CA ALA A 136 8.41 -6.74 -7.51
C ALA A 136 8.21 -7.38 -8.89
N VAL A 137 9.07 -7.04 -9.87
CA VAL A 137 9.05 -7.67 -11.20
C VAL A 137 9.25 -9.18 -11.08
N LYS A 138 10.29 -9.62 -10.36
CA LYS A 138 10.59 -11.05 -10.18
C LYS A 138 9.43 -11.80 -9.54
N VAL A 139 8.90 -11.31 -8.41
CA VAL A 139 7.78 -11.95 -7.72
C VAL A 139 6.53 -12.01 -8.61
N SER A 140 6.25 -10.94 -9.35
CA SER A 140 5.15 -10.90 -10.30
C SER A 140 5.33 -11.89 -11.47
N GLU A 141 6.49 -11.95 -12.10
CA GLU A 141 6.76 -12.83 -13.22
C GLU A 141 6.69 -14.32 -12.82
N HIS A 142 7.14 -14.62 -11.60
CA HIS A 142 7.17 -15.98 -11.03
C HIS A 142 5.94 -16.30 -10.17
N HIS A 143 4.87 -15.51 -10.22
CA HIS A 143 3.69 -15.67 -9.34
C HIS A 143 3.06 -17.06 -9.36
N LYS A 144 3.18 -17.80 -10.46
CA LYS A 144 2.64 -19.17 -10.60
C LYS A 144 3.25 -20.16 -9.62
N GLU A 145 4.47 -19.92 -9.18
CA GLU A 145 5.17 -20.73 -8.17
C GLU A 145 4.65 -20.46 -6.75
N LEU A 146 3.84 -19.41 -6.57
CA LEU A 146 3.31 -18.96 -5.28
C LEU A 146 1.81 -19.26 -5.08
N LEU A 147 1.14 -19.76 -6.13
CA LEU A 147 -0.29 -20.11 -6.14
C LEU A 147 -0.61 -21.36 -5.32
#